data_AF-A0A1H9FZB2-F1
#
_entry.id   AF-A0A1H9FZB2-F1
#
_cell.length_a   1.000
_cell.length_b   1.000
_cell.length_c   1.000
_cell.angle_alpha   90.00
_cell.angle_beta   90.00
_cell.angle_gamma   90.00
#
_symmetry.space_group_name_H-M   'P 1'
#
loop_
_entity.id
_entity.type
_entity.pdbx_description
1 polymer ?
#
loop_
_entity_poly.entity_id
_entity_poly.type
_entity_poly.pdbx_seq_one_letter_code
_entity_poly.pdbx_strand_id
1 'polypeptide(L)'
;MHRLAAGPALARLEWVLDGLDGKPGWGADASDVLAAAFTAVVTPERYVEVTRGRAAGYAPVVVVGLDVGETTARARIRRHDGTVDVVSCVVEAAPPHRIASTWVAGLVPAGLTPRLPVDFTDYDLPPVATGARLVVFSGVPGSGKSTLADAAGAELGIPVFATDWLLGALTPFGGRYFEAPLAMAEELLTTLALRQLLAGQSAILDHPTERVVTRERWRSLARRAGAEFRVVVCRCSDEEVHRDRLEGRSRGIPGWHNAGDWSTVRQRLANFPSWHGEALSVDTVRPRERSLAAVIRHITA
;
A
#
# COMPACT_ATOMS: atom_id res chain seq x y z
N MET A 1 34.54 -2.51 -17.48
CA MET A 1 33.70 -1.91 -16.43
C MET A 1 33.81 -2.80 -15.20
N HIS A 2 34.28 -2.22 -14.09
CA HIS A 2 34.63 -2.91 -12.84
C HIS A 2 33.44 -3.66 -12.23
N ARG A 3 33.73 -4.86 -11.69
CA ARG A 3 32.84 -5.73 -10.89
C ARG A 3 32.08 -4.91 -9.84
N LEU A 4 30.76 -4.80 -10.00
CA LEU A 4 29.86 -4.49 -8.87
C LEU A 4 29.97 -5.65 -7.89
N ALA A 5 30.06 -5.36 -6.59
CA ALA A 5 30.18 -6.37 -5.55
C ALA A 5 29.02 -7.39 -5.67
N ALA A 6 29.35 -8.67 -5.74
CA ALA A 6 28.38 -9.77 -5.78
C ALA A 6 27.65 -9.85 -4.43
N GLY A 7 26.51 -9.16 -4.32
CA GLY A 7 25.61 -9.26 -3.18
C GLY A 7 24.66 -10.45 -3.32
N PRO A 8 24.16 -11.02 -2.21
CA PRO A 8 23.25 -12.17 -2.26
C PRO A 8 21.97 -11.87 -3.05
N ALA A 9 21.43 -10.66 -2.96
CA ALA A 9 20.27 -10.24 -3.73
C ALA A 9 20.53 -10.22 -5.26
N LEU A 10 21.73 -9.78 -5.67
CA LEU A 10 22.12 -9.76 -7.08
C LEU A 10 22.26 -11.19 -7.63
N ALA A 11 22.90 -12.09 -6.89
CA ALA A 11 23.05 -13.49 -7.31
C ALA A 11 21.69 -14.18 -7.52
N ARG A 12 20.71 -13.89 -6.66
CA ARG A 12 19.35 -14.42 -6.82
C ARG A 12 18.59 -13.75 -7.97
N LEU A 13 18.79 -12.45 -8.19
CA LEU A 13 18.24 -11.77 -9.36
C LEU A 13 18.80 -12.35 -10.67
N GLU A 14 20.11 -12.62 -10.74
CA GLU A 14 20.75 -13.27 -11.89
C GLU A 14 20.14 -14.64 -12.16
N TRP A 15 19.87 -15.43 -11.12
CA TRP A 15 19.12 -16.69 -11.30
C TRP A 15 17.72 -16.45 -11.88
N VAL A 16 16.99 -15.42 -11.46
CA VAL A 16 15.68 -15.10 -12.09
C VAL A 16 15.84 -14.69 -13.56
N LEU A 17 16.85 -13.88 -13.87
CA LEU A 17 17.14 -13.42 -15.23
C LEU A 17 17.54 -14.59 -16.15
N ASP A 18 18.35 -15.54 -15.68
CA ASP A 18 18.69 -16.77 -16.41
C ASP A 18 17.43 -17.56 -16.82
N GLY A 19 16.40 -17.57 -15.97
CA GLY A 19 15.12 -18.19 -16.29
C GLY A 19 14.34 -17.46 -17.37
N LEU A 20 14.33 -16.12 -17.31
CA LEU A 20 13.72 -15.28 -18.36
C LEU A 20 14.51 -15.31 -19.67
N ASP A 21 15.81 -15.62 -19.62
CA ASP A 21 16.69 -15.81 -20.77
C ASP A 21 16.54 -17.20 -21.42
N GLY A 22 15.75 -18.10 -20.80
CA GLY A 22 15.52 -19.44 -21.32
C GLY A 22 16.74 -20.36 -21.20
N LYS A 23 17.61 -20.12 -20.21
CA LYS A 23 18.85 -20.90 -20.02
C LYS A 23 18.56 -22.40 -19.86
N PRO A 24 19.22 -23.28 -20.62
CA PRO A 24 19.03 -24.72 -20.52
C PRO A 24 19.32 -25.24 -19.10
N GLY A 25 18.47 -26.13 -18.60
CA GLY A 25 18.61 -26.72 -17.27
C GLY A 25 18.23 -25.81 -16.10
N TRP A 26 17.88 -24.54 -16.35
CA TRP A 26 17.46 -23.60 -15.31
C TRP A 26 16.22 -24.09 -14.55
N GLY A 27 16.21 -23.89 -13.23
CA GLY A 27 15.08 -24.22 -12.36
C GLY A 27 15.18 -25.59 -11.66
N ALA A 28 16.21 -26.39 -11.95
CA ALA A 28 16.40 -27.68 -11.27
C ALA A 28 16.68 -27.53 -9.76
N ASP A 29 17.25 -26.40 -9.36
CA ASP A 29 17.58 -26.02 -7.98
C ASP A 29 16.52 -25.10 -7.34
N ALA A 30 15.34 -24.92 -7.97
CA ALA A 30 14.35 -23.93 -7.52
C ALA A 30 13.92 -24.14 -6.05
N SER A 31 13.83 -25.40 -5.59
CA SER A 31 13.50 -25.73 -4.19
C SER A 31 14.59 -25.28 -3.18
N ASP A 32 15.83 -25.09 -3.64
CA ASP A 32 16.95 -24.60 -2.82
C ASP A 32 17.09 -23.07 -2.90
N VAL A 33 16.59 -22.48 -3.98
CA VAL A 33 16.68 -21.04 -4.26
C VAL A 33 15.50 -20.27 -3.68
N LEU A 34 14.30 -20.84 -3.65
CA LEU A 34 13.07 -20.20 -3.19
C LEU A 34 12.88 -20.37 -1.67
N ALA A 35 12.40 -19.33 -0.99
CA ALA A 35 12.12 -19.33 0.44
C ALA A 35 10.83 -20.11 0.76
N ALA A 36 10.71 -20.63 1.98
CA ALA A 36 9.50 -21.36 2.41
C ALA A 36 8.22 -20.50 2.32
N ALA A 37 8.31 -19.21 2.65
CA ALA A 37 7.19 -18.27 2.53
C ALA A 37 6.76 -18.05 1.07
N PHE A 38 7.72 -18.12 0.13
CA PHE A 38 7.43 -18.05 -1.30
C PHE A 38 6.71 -19.32 -1.77
N THR A 39 7.26 -20.48 -1.42
CA THR A 39 6.75 -21.78 -1.88
C THR A 39 5.40 -22.15 -1.29
N ALA A 40 5.03 -21.55 -0.15
CA ALA A 40 3.68 -21.62 0.40
C ALA A 40 2.61 -20.98 -0.50
N VAL A 41 2.98 -20.08 -1.41
CA VAL A 41 2.07 -19.40 -2.34
C VAL A 41 2.14 -20.01 -3.74
N VAL A 42 3.33 -20.33 -4.22
CA VAL A 42 3.57 -20.91 -5.56
C VAL A 42 4.61 -22.02 -5.45
N THR A 43 4.26 -23.25 -5.85
CA THR A 43 5.20 -24.39 -5.87
C THR A 43 6.40 -24.09 -6.79
N PRO A 44 7.62 -24.57 -6.47
CA PRO A 44 8.80 -24.38 -7.31
C PRO A 44 8.60 -24.77 -8.77
N GLU A 45 7.94 -25.90 -9.03
CA GLU A 45 7.68 -26.43 -10.37
C GLU A 45 6.81 -25.47 -11.19
N ARG A 46 5.73 -24.98 -10.58
CA ARG A 46 4.83 -24.00 -11.19
C ARG A 46 5.56 -22.69 -11.48
N TYR A 47 6.40 -22.23 -10.57
CA TYR A 47 7.20 -21.02 -10.79
C TYR A 47 8.15 -21.19 -11.98
N VAL A 48 8.84 -22.32 -12.07
CA VAL A 48 9.75 -22.64 -13.17
C VAL A 48 9.00 -22.73 -14.50
N GLU A 49 7.86 -23.42 -14.54
CA GLU A 49 6.99 -23.53 -15.72
C GLU A 49 6.57 -22.15 -16.24
N VAL A 50 6.03 -21.30 -15.36
CA VAL A 50 5.58 -19.94 -15.71
C VAL A 50 6.74 -19.07 -16.19
N THR A 51 7.91 -19.16 -15.54
CA THR A 51 9.07 -18.35 -15.90
C THR A 51 9.64 -18.78 -17.25
N ARG A 52 9.75 -20.09 -17.51
CA ARG A 52 10.14 -20.61 -18.83
C ARG A 52 9.15 -20.18 -19.93
N GLY A 53 7.86 -20.20 -19.65
CA GLY A 53 6.84 -19.72 -20.59
C GLY A 53 6.99 -18.24 -20.94
N ARG A 54 7.55 -17.43 -20.03
CA ARG A 54 7.84 -16.01 -20.26
C ARG A 54 9.09 -15.76 -21.11
N ALA A 55 10.00 -16.73 -21.24
CA ALA A 55 11.24 -16.55 -21.98
C ALA A 55 11.01 -16.14 -23.44
N ALA A 56 9.90 -16.56 -24.06
CA ALA A 56 9.52 -16.14 -25.42
C ALA A 56 9.35 -14.62 -25.58
N GLY A 57 9.12 -13.87 -24.49
CA GLY A 57 8.99 -12.41 -24.51
C GLY A 57 10.24 -11.64 -24.11
N TYR A 58 11.27 -12.33 -23.59
CA TYR A 58 12.46 -11.68 -23.02
C TYR A 58 13.79 -12.20 -23.56
N ALA A 59 13.87 -13.44 -24.04
CA ALA A 59 15.12 -14.05 -24.47
C ALA A 59 15.56 -13.55 -25.88
N PRO A 60 16.80 -13.07 -26.07
CA PRO A 60 17.83 -12.92 -25.05
C PRO A 60 17.58 -11.70 -24.14
N VAL A 61 17.76 -11.89 -22.83
CA VAL A 61 17.53 -10.85 -21.83
C VAL A 61 18.55 -9.73 -22.01
N VAL A 62 18.05 -8.53 -22.33
CA VAL A 62 18.87 -7.32 -22.43
C VAL A 62 18.67 -6.47 -21.19
N VAL A 63 19.64 -6.49 -20.27
CA VAL A 63 19.65 -5.64 -19.07
C VAL A 63 20.10 -4.23 -19.44
N VAL A 64 19.29 -3.22 -19.09
CA VAL A 64 19.50 -1.81 -19.45
C VAL A 64 19.70 -0.92 -18.23
N GLY A 65 19.60 -1.49 -17.03
CA GLY A 65 19.83 -0.83 -15.76
C GLY A 65 19.75 -1.81 -14.61
N LEU A 66 20.45 -1.53 -13.53
CA LEU A 66 20.55 -2.40 -12.37
C LEU A 66 20.62 -1.54 -11.10
N ASP A 67 19.78 -1.85 -10.13
CA ASP A 67 19.77 -1.25 -8.80
C ASP A 67 19.97 -2.37 -7.77
N VAL A 68 21.03 -2.31 -6.96
CA VAL A 68 21.41 -3.39 -6.04
C VAL A 68 21.56 -2.85 -4.62
N GLY A 69 20.85 -3.46 -3.68
CA GLY A 69 21.04 -3.33 -2.25
C GLY A 69 21.41 -4.67 -1.61
N GLU A 70 21.46 -4.72 -0.27
CA GLU A 70 21.86 -5.92 0.47
C GLU A 70 20.87 -7.09 0.29
N THR A 71 19.58 -6.81 0.50
CA THR A 71 18.49 -7.81 0.45
C THR A 71 17.55 -7.62 -0.73
N THR A 72 17.80 -6.62 -1.58
CA THR A 72 16.96 -6.31 -2.74
C THR A 72 17.81 -6.02 -3.96
N ALA A 73 17.40 -6.52 -5.12
CA ALA A 73 18.04 -6.22 -6.40
C ALA A 73 16.97 -6.08 -7.49
N ARG A 74 17.20 -5.17 -8.43
CA ARG A 74 16.28 -4.89 -9.54
C ARG A 74 17.03 -4.73 -10.85
N ALA A 75 16.56 -5.38 -11.90
CA ALA A 75 17.06 -5.21 -13.25
C ALA A 75 15.97 -4.61 -14.14
N ARG A 76 16.30 -3.57 -14.87
CA ARG A 76 15.50 -3.08 -15.99
C ARG A 76 15.88 -3.91 -17.21
N ILE A 77 14.93 -4.62 -17.80
CA ILE A 77 15.13 -5.47 -18.99
C ILE A 77 14.29 -4.97 -20.14
N ARG A 78 14.84 -5.03 -21.37
CA ARG A 78 14.13 -4.60 -22.56
C ARG A 78 13.38 -5.78 -23.21
N ARG A 79 12.11 -5.55 -23.56
CA ARG A 79 11.31 -6.47 -24.37
C ARG A 79 11.58 -6.30 -25.86
N HIS A 80 11.18 -7.29 -26.66
CA HIS A 80 11.28 -7.24 -28.12
C HIS A 80 10.53 -6.08 -28.77
N ASP A 81 9.44 -5.61 -28.16
CA ASP A 81 8.65 -4.45 -28.62
C ASP A 81 9.28 -3.09 -28.23
N GLY A 82 10.46 -3.11 -27.58
CA GLY A 82 11.18 -1.92 -27.15
C GLY A 82 10.76 -1.36 -25.79
N THR A 83 9.67 -1.88 -25.20
CA THR A 83 9.28 -1.52 -23.82
C THR A 83 10.30 -2.06 -22.82
N VAL A 84 10.29 -1.50 -21.61
CA VAL A 84 11.19 -1.90 -20.52
C VAL A 84 10.35 -2.44 -19.39
N ASP A 85 10.70 -3.61 -18.88
CA ASP A 85 10.16 -4.18 -17.65
C ASP A 85 11.21 -4.10 -16.54
N VAL A 86 10.76 -4.11 -15.29
CA VAL A 86 11.59 -4.19 -14.10
C VAL A 86 11.38 -5.56 -13.47
N VAL A 87 12.45 -6.33 -13.38
CA VAL A 87 12.52 -7.58 -12.61
C VAL A 87 13.02 -7.22 -11.23
N SER A 88 12.20 -7.49 -10.20
CA SER A 88 12.56 -7.25 -8.81
C SER A 88 12.77 -8.57 -8.09
N CYS A 89 13.77 -8.61 -7.22
CA CYS A 89 14.10 -9.76 -6.39
C CYS A 89 14.38 -9.29 -4.95
N VAL A 90 13.71 -9.91 -3.99
CA VAL A 90 13.92 -9.71 -2.55
C VAL A 90 14.35 -11.04 -1.95
N VAL A 91 15.41 -11.02 -1.15
CA VAL A 91 15.98 -12.21 -0.52
C VAL A 91 15.88 -12.14 1.00
N GLU A 92 15.90 -13.30 1.64
CA GLU A 92 16.04 -13.41 3.09
C GLU A 92 17.33 -12.71 3.57
N ALA A 93 17.24 -11.99 4.69
CA ALA A 93 18.39 -11.30 5.27
C ALA A 93 19.46 -12.27 5.79
N ALA A 94 19.05 -13.46 6.25
CA ALA A 94 19.95 -14.50 6.71
C ALA A 94 20.35 -15.46 5.57
N PRO A 95 21.54 -16.07 5.63
CA PRO A 95 21.90 -17.18 4.75
C PRO A 95 20.86 -18.31 4.82
N PRO A 96 20.53 -18.98 3.69
CA PRO A 96 21.25 -18.93 2.41
C PRO A 96 20.71 -17.87 1.43
N HIS A 97 20.03 -16.82 1.94
CA HIS A 97 19.46 -15.72 1.16
C HIS A 97 18.54 -16.22 0.05
N ARG A 98 17.54 -17.03 0.42
CA ARG A 98 16.56 -17.54 -0.52
C ARG A 98 15.68 -16.40 -1.02
N ILE A 99 15.11 -16.56 -2.22
CA ILE A 99 14.17 -15.58 -2.78
C ILE A 99 12.90 -15.61 -1.94
N ALA A 100 12.69 -14.52 -1.18
CA ALA A 100 11.47 -14.29 -0.42
C ALA A 100 10.34 -13.82 -1.33
N SER A 101 10.66 -13.02 -2.35
CA SER A 101 9.72 -12.59 -3.39
C SER A 101 10.42 -12.15 -4.67
N THR A 102 9.77 -12.38 -5.81
CA THR A 102 10.22 -11.87 -7.12
C THR A 102 9.03 -11.67 -8.06
N TRP A 103 9.09 -10.63 -8.87
CA TRP A 103 8.05 -10.27 -9.83
C TRP A 103 8.63 -9.46 -10.99
N VAL A 104 7.86 -9.36 -12.07
CA VAL A 104 8.18 -8.54 -13.24
C VAL A 104 7.03 -7.57 -13.47
N ALA A 105 7.34 -6.29 -13.65
CA ALA A 105 6.37 -5.23 -13.90
C ALA A 105 6.86 -4.30 -15.02
N GLY A 106 5.95 -3.71 -15.79
CA GLY A 106 6.31 -2.66 -16.75
C GLY A 106 7.00 -1.48 -16.07
N LEU A 107 8.12 -1.03 -16.63
CA LEU A 107 8.72 0.24 -16.24
C LEU A 107 7.78 1.35 -16.73
N VAL A 108 7.24 2.10 -15.79
CA VAL A 108 6.49 3.32 -16.10
C VAL A 108 7.38 4.51 -15.75
N PRO A 109 7.96 5.23 -16.74
CA PRO A 109 8.83 6.37 -16.48
C PRO A 109 8.09 7.43 -15.67
N ALA A 110 8.70 7.96 -14.61
CA ALA A 110 8.06 8.93 -13.73
C ALA A 110 7.53 10.18 -14.46
N GLY A 111 8.21 10.60 -15.55
CA GLY A 111 7.78 11.72 -16.39
C GLY A 111 6.59 11.43 -17.32
N LEU A 112 6.20 10.16 -17.50
CA LEU A 112 5.02 9.74 -18.25
C LEU A 112 3.83 9.39 -17.34
N THR A 113 4.00 9.50 -16.02
CA THR A 113 2.93 9.31 -15.03
C THR A 113 2.53 10.64 -14.42
N PRO A 114 1.70 11.47 -15.09
CA PRO A 114 1.08 12.58 -14.40
C PRO A 114 0.33 12.03 -13.19
N ARG A 115 0.63 12.60 -12.02
CA ARG A 115 -0.06 12.28 -10.76
C ARG A 115 -0.91 13.46 -10.35
N LEU A 116 -1.89 13.20 -9.48
CA LEU A 116 -2.51 14.30 -8.75
C LEU A 116 -1.42 15.09 -8.01
N PRO A 117 -1.57 16.41 -7.88
CA PRO A 117 -0.54 17.22 -7.27
C PRO A 117 -0.34 16.81 -5.81
N VAL A 118 0.85 17.07 -5.29
CA VAL A 118 1.17 16.86 -3.87
C VAL A 118 0.48 17.90 -2.97
N ASP A 119 0.05 19.01 -3.57
CA ASP A 119 -0.71 20.11 -2.95
C ASP A 119 -1.71 20.65 -4.00
N PHE A 120 -2.98 20.80 -3.61
CA PHE A 120 -4.04 21.26 -4.50
C PHE A 120 -4.19 22.79 -4.58
N THR A 121 -3.34 23.57 -3.92
CA THR A 121 -3.45 25.04 -3.83
C THR A 121 -3.62 25.71 -5.20
N ASP A 122 -2.80 25.33 -6.19
CA ASP A 122 -2.84 25.86 -7.56
C ASP A 122 -3.50 24.91 -8.58
N TYR A 123 -4.13 23.84 -8.11
CA TYR A 123 -4.72 22.84 -8.99
C TYR A 123 -6.02 23.37 -9.60
N ASP A 124 -6.13 23.37 -10.93
CA ASP A 124 -7.33 23.89 -11.59
C ASP A 124 -8.53 22.98 -11.32
N LEU A 125 -9.49 23.47 -10.52
CA LEU A 125 -10.75 22.82 -10.23
C LEU A 125 -11.87 23.82 -10.54
N PRO A 126 -13.00 23.36 -11.11
CA PRO A 126 -14.17 24.21 -11.22
C PRO A 126 -14.56 24.74 -9.84
N PRO A 127 -15.00 26.00 -9.71
CA PRO A 127 -15.47 26.52 -8.44
C PRO A 127 -16.71 25.73 -8.01
N VAL A 128 -16.57 24.92 -6.97
CA VAL A 128 -17.69 24.22 -6.34
C VAL A 128 -17.89 24.84 -4.97
N ALA A 129 -18.97 25.61 -4.80
CA ALA A 129 -19.42 25.99 -3.46
C ALA A 129 -20.16 24.77 -2.88
N THR A 130 -19.61 24.15 -1.83
CA THR A 130 -20.18 22.93 -1.24
C THR A 130 -20.36 23.08 0.27
N GLY A 131 -21.34 22.39 0.83
CA GLY A 131 -21.35 22.01 2.26
C GLY A 131 -20.71 20.62 2.48
N ALA A 132 -19.93 20.13 1.52
CA ALA A 132 -19.32 18.81 1.56
C ALA A 132 -18.16 18.78 2.56
N ARG A 133 -17.87 17.57 3.03
CA ARG A 133 -16.84 17.30 4.02
C ARG A 133 -15.89 16.23 3.52
N LEU A 134 -14.60 16.49 3.65
CA LEU A 134 -13.59 15.45 3.58
C LEU A 134 -13.22 15.04 5.01
N VAL A 135 -13.65 13.85 5.40
CA VAL A 135 -13.46 13.32 6.75
C VAL A 135 -12.37 12.26 6.73
N VAL A 136 -11.36 12.38 7.60
CA VAL A 136 -10.27 11.40 7.70
C VAL A 136 -10.35 10.66 9.03
N PHE A 137 -10.45 9.33 8.99
CA PHE A 137 -10.32 8.47 10.17
C PHE A 137 -8.88 7.95 10.26
N SER A 138 -8.16 8.36 11.30
CA SER A 138 -6.72 8.14 11.49
C SER A 138 -6.41 7.33 12.75
N GLY A 139 -5.22 6.72 12.81
CA GLY A 139 -4.72 5.89 13.92
C GLY A 139 -4.16 4.53 13.47
N VAL A 140 -3.50 3.83 14.37
CA VAL A 140 -2.84 2.54 14.06
C VAL A 140 -3.83 1.38 13.82
N PRO A 141 -3.40 0.27 13.19
CA PRO A 141 -4.20 -0.95 13.06
C PRO A 141 -4.73 -1.44 14.41
N GLY A 142 -5.97 -1.94 14.45
CA GLY A 142 -6.62 -2.42 15.69
C GLY A 142 -7.24 -1.31 16.57
N SER A 143 -7.05 -0.03 16.24
CA SER A 143 -7.55 1.08 17.06
C SER A 143 -9.05 1.38 16.93
N GLY A 144 -9.81 0.56 16.21
CA GLY A 144 -11.27 0.73 16.02
C GLY A 144 -11.70 1.72 14.93
N LYS A 145 -10.76 2.27 14.12
CA LYS A 145 -11.10 3.25 13.05
C LYS A 145 -12.14 2.77 12.07
N SER A 146 -11.90 1.64 11.43
CA SER A 146 -12.74 1.20 10.34
C SER A 146 -14.16 0.94 10.83
N THR A 147 -14.30 0.39 12.03
CA THR A 147 -15.60 0.21 12.69
C THR A 147 -16.34 1.53 12.90
N LEU A 148 -15.65 2.60 13.35
CA LEU A 148 -16.27 3.91 13.52
C LEU A 148 -16.50 4.63 12.19
N ALA A 149 -15.59 4.49 11.22
CA ALA A 149 -15.71 5.08 9.89
C ALA A 149 -16.90 4.49 9.14
N ASP A 150 -17.04 3.17 9.12
CA ASP A 150 -18.15 2.46 8.49
C ASP A 150 -19.48 2.81 9.16
N ALA A 151 -19.51 2.87 10.50
CA ALA A 151 -20.72 3.26 11.23
C ALA A 151 -21.12 4.73 10.96
N ALA A 152 -20.16 5.65 10.97
CA ALA A 152 -20.42 7.06 10.69
C ALA A 152 -20.84 7.29 9.23
N GLY A 153 -20.21 6.59 8.28
CA GLY A 153 -20.57 6.64 6.86
C GLY A 153 -21.98 6.12 6.61
N ALA A 154 -22.35 5.01 7.25
CA ALA A 154 -23.70 4.46 7.19
C ALA A 154 -24.75 5.42 7.77
N GLU A 155 -24.48 6.04 8.92
CA GLU A 155 -25.41 6.96 9.60
C GLU A 155 -25.57 8.29 8.84
N LEU A 156 -24.49 8.81 8.23
CA LEU A 156 -24.51 10.08 7.51
C LEU A 156 -24.79 9.95 6.01
N GLY A 157 -24.84 8.74 5.47
CA GLY A 157 -24.92 8.51 4.03
C GLY A 157 -23.67 8.99 3.27
N ILE A 158 -22.51 8.97 3.91
CA ILE A 158 -21.23 9.40 3.30
C ILE A 158 -20.42 8.15 2.91
N PRO A 159 -19.95 8.04 1.66
CA PRO A 159 -19.16 6.89 1.24
C PRO A 159 -17.83 6.82 1.99
N VAL A 160 -17.46 5.60 2.39
CA VAL A 160 -16.21 5.29 3.09
C VAL A 160 -15.25 4.62 2.12
N PHE A 161 -14.12 5.26 1.84
CA PHE A 161 -13.02 4.68 1.08
C PHE A 161 -11.92 4.28 2.05
N ALA A 162 -11.62 2.97 2.10
CA ALA A 162 -10.69 2.42 3.07
C ALA A 162 -9.46 1.80 2.41
N THR A 163 -8.32 2.02 3.03
CA THR A 163 -7.00 1.51 2.60
C THR A 163 -7.02 -0.01 2.42
N ASP A 164 -7.53 -0.74 3.41
CA ASP A 164 -7.55 -2.20 3.41
C ASP A 164 -8.39 -2.76 2.25
N TRP A 165 -9.51 -2.11 1.92
CA TRP A 165 -10.39 -2.48 0.80
C TRP A 165 -9.68 -2.27 -0.54
N LEU A 166 -9.03 -1.13 -0.73
CA LEU A 166 -8.30 -0.83 -1.97
C LEU A 166 -7.12 -1.78 -2.17
N LEU A 167 -6.33 -2.03 -1.11
CA LEU A 167 -5.21 -2.96 -1.18
C LEU A 167 -5.66 -4.41 -1.40
N GLY A 168 -6.76 -4.82 -0.76
CA GLY A 168 -7.37 -6.13 -1.01
C GLY A 168 -7.79 -6.30 -2.47
N ALA A 169 -8.40 -5.26 -3.07
CA ALA A 169 -8.79 -5.25 -4.47
C ALA A 169 -7.61 -5.28 -5.45
N LEU A 170 -6.42 -4.83 -5.04
CA LEU A 170 -5.20 -4.86 -5.86
C LEU A 170 -4.47 -6.21 -5.81
N THR A 171 -4.80 -7.10 -4.87
CA THR A 171 -4.14 -8.41 -4.73
C THR A 171 -4.15 -9.24 -6.04
N PRO A 172 -5.25 -9.35 -6.81
CA PRO A 172 -5.26 -10.05 -8.10
C PRO A 172 -4.27 -9.50 -9.14
N PHE A 173 -3.87 -8.23 -9.00
CA PHE A 173 -2.92 -7.54 -9.88
C PHE A 173 -1.48 -7.57 -9.34
N GLY A 174 -1.21 -8.44 -8.37
CA GLY A 174 0.10 -8.53 -7.72
C GLY A 174 0.30 -7.48 -6.61
N GLY A 175 -0.77 -6.84 -6.13
CA GLY A 175 -0.70 -5.74 -5.15
C GLY A 175 0.04 -6.03 -3.84
N ARG A 176 0.15 -7.32 -3.48
CA ARG A 176 0.95 -7.76 -2.33
C ARG A 176 2.45 -7.56 -2.50
N TYR A 177 2.92 -7.49 -3.74
CA TYR A 177 4.34 -7.40 -4.11
C TYR A 177 4.72 -6.01 -4.61
N PHE A 178 3.78 -5.07 -4.55
CA PHE A 178 4.06 -3.69 -4.87
C PHE A 178 5.08 -3.10 -3.90
N GLU A 179 5.98 -2.26 -4.40
CA GLU A 179 7.06 -1.68 -3.57
C GLU A 179 6.53 -0.69 -2.53
N ALA A 180 5.46 0.03 -2.87
CA ALA A 180 4.86 1.05 -2.02
C ALA A 180 3.33 0.94 -2.06
N PRO A 181 2.73 -0.14 -1.53
CA PRO A 181 1.29 -0.37 -1.61
C PRO A 181 0.51 0.76 -0.92
N LEU A 182 1.00 1.26 0.21
CA LEU A 182 0.39 2.41 0.90
C LEU A 182 0.38 3.68 0.04
N ALA A 183 1.47 3.98 -0.68
CA ALA A 183 1.49 5.15 -1.56
C ALA A 183 0.47 5.02 -2.70
N MET A 184 0.28 3.81 -3.25
CA MET A 184 -0.78 3.55 -4.23
C MET A 184 -2.18 3.72 -3.64
N ALA A 185 -2.42 3.20 -2.43
CA ALA A 185 -3.68 3.41 -1.74
C ALA A 185 -3.93 4.91 -1.47
N GLU A 186 -2.91 5.68 -1.07
CA GLU A 186 -3.00 7.13 -0.90
C GLU A 186 -3.38 7.86 -2.20
N GLU A 187 -2.79 7.50 -3.35
CA GLU A 187 -3.18 8.07 -4.66
C GLU A 187 -4.63 7.71 -5.04
N LEU A 188 -5.04 6.46 -4.84
CA LEU A 188 -6.41 6.01 -5.11
C LEU A 188 -7.42 6.72 -4.21
N LEU A 189 -7.16 6.81 -2.90
CA LEU A 189 -8.00 7.53 -1.94
C LEU A 189 -8.11 9.02 -2.30
N THR A 190 -6.99 9.65 -2.66
CA THR A 190 -6.96 11.06 -3.09
C THR A 190 -7.81 11.27 -4.34
N THR A 191 -7.73 10.35 -5.30
CA THR A 191 -8.53 10.40 -6.54
C THR A 191 -10.02 10.23 -6.26
N LEU A 192 -10.40 9.26 -5.42
CA LEU A 192 -11.79 9.01 -5.03
C LEU A 192 -12.37 10.20 -4.27
N ALA A 193 -11.63 10.75 -3.31
CA ALA A 193 -12.01 11.97 -2.60
C ALA A 193 -12.21 13.15 -3.55
N LEU A 194 -11.25 13.41 -4.45
CA LEU A 194 -11.35 14.49 -5.42
C LEU A 194 -12.62 14.37 -6.28
N ARG A 195 -12.90 13.18 -6.79
CA ARG A 195 -14.11 12.94 -7.62
C ARG A 195 -15.41 13.16 -6.84
N GLN A 196 -15.47 12.73 -5.57
CA GLN A 196 -16.64 12.98 -4.73
C GLN A 196 -16.83 14.47 -4.44
N LEU A 197 -15.75 15.18 -4.07
CA LEU A 197 -15.82 16.61 -3.76
C LEU A 197 -16.19 17.44 -5.00
N LEU A 198 -15.68 17.06 -6.18
CA LEU A 198 -16.09 17.66 -7.47
C LEU A 198 -17.57 17.45 -7.79
N ALA A 199 -18.17 16.36 -7.30
CA ALA A 199 -19.61 16.12 -7.39
C ALA A 199 -20.41 16.85 -6.29
N GLY A 200 -19.76 17.65 -5.45
CA GLY A 200 -20.39 18.31 -4.30
C GLY A 200 -20.75 17.37 -3.15
N GLN A 201 -20.18 16.17 -3.11
CA GLN A 201 -20.48 15.13 -2.13
C GLN A 201 -19.36 14.96 -1.11
N SER A 202 -19.72 14.68 0.13
CA SER A 202 -18.75 14.32 1.18
C SER A 202 -18.06 12.99 0.92
N ALA A 203 -16.90 12.78 1.51
CA ALA A 203 -16.16 11.52 1.49
C ALA A 203 -15.49 11.25 2.84
N ILE A 204 -15.50 9.98 3.26
CA ILE A 204 -14.73 9.49 4.41
C ILE A 204 -13.54 8.69 3.91
N LEU A 205 -12.34 8.99 4.42
CA LEU A 205 -11.10 8.26 4.17
C LEU A 205 -10.70 7.48 5.43
N ASP A 206 -10.74 6.16 5.37
CA ASP A 206 -10.25 5.26 6.43
C ASP A 206 -8.81 4.84 6.12
N HIS A 207 -7.86 5.56 6.72
CA HIS A 207 -6.43 5.42 6.46
C HIS A 207 -5.60 5.79 7.69
N PRO A 208 -4.51 5.06 8.02
CA PRO A 208 -3.71 5.35 9.21
C PRO A 208 -3.25 6.81 9.30
N THR A 209 -2.88 7.40 8.16
CA THR A 209 -2.56 8.83 7.98
C THR A 209 -1.47 9.32 8.95
N GLU A 210 -0.41 8.53 9.03
CA GLU A 210 0.78 8.80 9.85
C GLU A 210 1.71 9.84 9.22
N ARG A 211 1.66 10.01 7.90
CA ARG A 211 2.55 10.95 7.20
C ARG A 211 1.94 12.35 7.20
N VAL A 212 2.66 13.34 7.72
CA VAL A 212 2.24 14.76 7.70
C VAL A 212 1.96 15.24 6.28
N VAL A 213 2.79 14.85 5.30
CA VAL A 213 2.58 15.22 3.89
C VAL A 213 1.22 14.74 3.35
N THR A 214 0.74 13.56 3.77
CA THR A 214 -0.57 13.04 3.37
C THR A 214 -1.69 13.88 4.00
N ARG A 215 -1.51 14.33 5.24
CA ARG A 215 -2.46 15.22 5.94
C ARG A 215 -2.61 16.56 5.22
N GLU A 216 -1.49 17.20 4.90
CA GLU A 216 -1.48 18.49 4.19
C GLU A 216 -2.04 18.37 2.77
N ARG A 217 -1.74 17.27 2.07
CA ARG A 217 -2.30 16.99 0.75
C ARG A 217 -3.83 16.89 0.77
N TRP A 218 -4.39 16.15 1.74
CA TRP A 218 -5.85 16.04 1.85
C TRP A 218 -6.51 17.32 2.39
N ARG A 219 -5.84 18.05 3.28
CA ARG A 219 -6.31 19.37 3.72
C ARG A 219 -6.36 20.37 2.57
N SER A 220 -5.31 20.43 1.75
CA SER A 220 -5.28 21.30 0.57
C SER A 220 -6.34 20.90 -0.47
N LEU A 221 -6.58 19.61 -0.66
CA LEU A 221 -7.68 19.11 -1.51
C LEU A 221 -9.04 19.60 -1.03
N ALA A 222 -9.36 19.40 0.26
CA ALA A 222 -10.62 19.86 0.84
C ALA A 222 -10.78 21.38 0.68
N ARG A 223 -9.75 22.14 1.05
CA ARG A 223 -9.72 23.60 0.90
C ARG A 223 -9.96 24.03 -0.55
N ARG A 224 -9.27 23.42 -1.50
CA ARG A 224 -9.38 23.78 -2.93
C ARG A 224 -10.76 23.45 -3.49
N ALA A 225 -11.36 22.35 -3.05
CA ALA A 225 -12.71 21.96 -3.46
C ALA A 225 -13.83 22.72 -2.70
N GLY A 226 -13.50 23.66 -1.81
CA GLY A 226 -14.49 24.37 -1.00
C GLY A 226 -15.22 23.46 -0.01
N ALA A 227 -14.56 22.39 0.45
CA ALA A 227 -15.09 21.44 1.41
C ALA A 227 -14.43 21.61 2.79
N GLU A 228 -15.14 21.24 3.84
CA GLU A 228 -14.58 21.23 5.19
C GLU A 228 -13.70 20.01 5.43
N PHE A 229 -12.54 20.22 6.03
CA PHE A 229 -11.64 19.14 6.44
C PHE A 229 -11.91 18.78 7.91
N ARG A 230 -12.28 17.52 8.18
CA ARG A 230 -12.56 17.00 9.52
C ARG A 230 -11.71 15.76 9.78
N VAL A 231 -11.25 15.58 11.02
CA VAL A 231 -10.36 14.47 11.37
C VAL A 231 -10.84 13.78 12.63
N VAL A 232 -10.94 12.46 12.58
CA VAL A 232 -11.22 11.61 13.74
C VAL A 232 -10.01 10.70 13.98
N VAL A 233 -9.37 10.84 15.15
CA VAL A 233 -8.21 10.04 15.55
C VAL A 233 -8.66 8.97 16.51
N CYS A 234 -8.70 7.72 16.05
CA CYS A 234 -9.10 6.58 16.88
C CYS A 234 -7.89 5.98 17.59
N ARG A 235 -7.97 5.88 18.91
CA ARG A 235 -7.01 5.21 19.79
C ARG A 235 -7.69 4.05 20.52
N CYS A 236 -6.93 3.01 20.84
CA CYS A 236 -7.30 2.04 21.88
C CYS A 236 -6.34 2.29 23.03
N SER A 237 -6.82 2.80 24.17
CA SER A 237 -5.96 3.16 25.30
C SER A 237 -5.51 1.97 26.13
N ASP A 238 -6.31 0.89 26.13
CA ASP A 238 -6.03 -0.37 26.78
C ASP A 238 -5.20 -1.27 25.85
N GLU A 239 -4.00 -1.64 26.31
CA GLU A 239 -3.02 -2.41 25.54
C GLU A 239 -3.48 -3.85 25.30
N GLU A 240 -4.05 -4.49 26.32
CA GLU A 240 -4.50 -5.88 26.24
C GLU A 240 -5.67 -5.98 25.25
N VAL A 241 -6.65 -5.08 25.38
CA VAL A 241 -7.77 -4.99 24.44
C VAL A 241 -7.29 -4.69 23.02
N HIS A 242 -6.27 -3.84 22.85
CA HIS A 242 -5.75 -3.51 21.53
C HIS A 242 -5.05 -4.69 20.89
N ARG A 243 -4.21 -5.41 21.65
CA ARG A 243 -3.54 -6.62 21.19
C ARG A 243 -4.56 -7.69 20.81
N ASP A 244 -5.54 -7.96 21.67
CA ASP A 244 -6.59 -8.95 21.41
C ASP A 244 -7.40 -8.62 20.15
N ARG A 245 -7.70 -7.33 19.93
CA ARG A 245 -8.37 -6.85 18.70
C ARG A 245 -7.50 -7.00 17.45
N LEU A 246 -6.17 -6.88 17.58
CA LEU A 246 -5.24 -7.02 16.47
C LEU A 246 -5.08 -8.49 16.09
N GLU A 247 -4.87 -9.36 17.08
CA GLU A 247 -4.61 -10.78 16.90
C GLU A 247 -5.88 -11.54 16.50
N GLY A 248 -7.03 -11.20 17.07
CA GLY A 248 -8.33 -11.77 16.70
C GLY A 248 -8.98 -11.14 15.46
N ARG A 249 -8.28 -10.22 14.76
CA ARG A 249 -8.87 -9.42 13.68
C ARG A 249 -9.24 -10.29 12.48
N SER A 250 -10.51 -10.20 12.05
CA SER A 250 -10.94 -10.62 10.72
C SER A 250 -11.81 -9.54 10.09
N ARG A 251 -11.32 -8.92 9.01
CA ARG A 251 -12.07 -7.88 8.28
C ARG A 251 -13.08 -8.41 7.28
N GLY A 252 -12.99 -9.67 6.88
CA GLY A 252 -13.81 -10.22 5.79
C GLY A 252 -13.58 -9.55 4.42
N ILE A 253 -12.48 -8.82 4.25
CA ILE A 253 -12.15 -8.12 2.99
C ILE A 253 -11.48 -9.11 2.03
N PRO A 254 -12.02 -9.33 0.82
CA PRO A 254 -11.38 -10.17 -0.20
C PRO A 254 -9.97 -9.68 -0.54
N GLY A 255 -9.01 -10.61 -0.56
CA GLY A 255 -7.62 -10.30 -0.92
C GLY A 255 -6.83 -9.52 0.14
N TRP A 256 -7.42 -9.14 1.27
CA TRP A 256 -6.70 -8.48 2.37
C TRP A 256 -6.16 -9.51 3.37
N HIS A 257 -4.89 -9.36 3.78
CA HIS A 257 -4.32 -10.16 4.87
C HIS A 257 -4.58 -9.48 6.22
N ASN A 258 -5.16 -10.20 7.17
CA ASN A 258 -5.47 -9.65 8.50
C ASN A 258 -4.32 -9.77 9.51
N ALA A 259 -3.14 -10.26 9.09
CA ALA A 259 -2.01 -10.45 9.98
C ALA A 259 -1.44 -9.08 10.44
N GLY A 260 -1.72 -8.72 11.70
CA GLY A 260 -1.11 -7.60 12.37
C GLY A 260 -0.10 -8.10 13.40
N ASP A 261 1.15 -7.64 13.31
CA ASP A 261 2.15 -7.90 14.34
C ASP A 261 2.07 -6.82 15.44
N TRP A 262 1.87 -7.27 16.68
CA TRP A 262 1.79 -6.40 17.84
C TRP A 262 3.04 -5.54 18.03
N SER A 263 4.22 -6.10 17.75
CA SER A 263 5.49 -5.36 17.89
C SER A 263 5.57 -4.18 16.91
N THR A 264 5.15 -4.41 15.66
CA THR A 264 4.99 -3.36 14.64
C THR A 264 3.98 -2.28 15.08
N VAL A 265 2.83 -2.68 15.65
CA VAL A 265 1.83 -1.71 16.13
C VAL A 265 2.38 -0.87 17.30
N ARG A 266 3.09 -1.46 18.25
CA ARG A 266 3.75 -0.73 19.34
C ARG A 266 4.76 0.29 18.83
N GLN A 267 5.58 -0.10 17.86
CA GLN A 267 6.54 0.81 17.24
C GLN A 267 5.83 1.97 16.52
N ARG A 268 4.75 1.68 15.79
CA ARG A 268 3.94 2.71 15.13
C ARG A 268 3.26 3.65 16.13
N LEU A 269 2.76 3.13 17.25
CA LEU A 269 2.18 3.95 18.33
C LEU A 269 3.19 4.93 18.91
N ALA A 270 4.42 4.47 19.20
CA ALA A 270 5.48 5.30 19.75
C ALA A 270 5.88 6.44 18.80
N ASN A 271 5.79 6.21 17.49
CA ASN A 271 6.16 7.16 16.45
C ASN A 271 4.94 7.86 15.80
N PHE A 272 3.74 7.64 16.33
CA PHE A 272 2.52 8.16 15.71
C PHE A 272 2.47 9.67 15.89
N PRO A 273 2.54 10.47 14.81
CA PRO A 273 2.62 11.91 14.97
C PRO A 273 1.29 12.47 15.44
N SER A 274 1.35 13.33 16.45
CA SER A 274 0.20 14.05 16.97
C SER A 274 -0.58 14.74 15.86
N TRP A 275 -1.89 14.76 16.00
CA TRP A 275 -2.74 15.66 15.24
C TRP A 275 -2.88 16.97 16.00
N HIS A 276 -2.85 18.08 15.28
CA HIS A 276 -3.07 19.42 15.83
C HIS A 276 -4.35 20.01 15.24
N GLY A 277 -4.96 20.98 15.92
CA GLY A 277 -6.12 21.71 15.41
C GLY A 277 -7.42 20.90 15.38
N GLU A 278 -8.05 20.84 14.21
CA GLU A 278 -9.42 20.37 13.90
C GLU A 278 -9.72 18.87 14.13
N ALA A 279 -8.85 18.14 14.85
CA ALA A 279 -8.98 16.70 15.03
C ALA A 279 -9.70 16.32 16.33
N LEU A 280 -10.75 15.49 16.23
CA LEU A 280 -11.38 14.83 17.35
C LEU A 280 -10.61 13.55 17.72
N SER A 281 -10.04 13.50 18.91
CA SER A 281 -9.46 12.25 19.46
C SER A 281 -10.54 11.41 20.15
N VAL A 282 -10.62 10.13 19.78
CA VAL A 282 -11.61 9.17 20.29
C VAL A 282 -10.92 7.93 20.81
N ASP A 283 -11.12 7.66 22.10
CA ASP A 283 -10.72 6.39 22.70
C ASP A 283 -11.83 5.33 22.50
N THR A 284 -11.49 4.28 21.76
CA THR A 284 -12.39 3.22 21.32
C THR A 284 -12.50 2.05 22.32
N VAL A 285 -11.91 2.19 23.50
CA VAL A 285 -12.26 1.35 24.66
C VAL A 285 -13.64 1.73 25.19
N ARG A 286 -14.07 2.99 24.98
CA ARG A 286 -15.41 3.46 25.34
C ARG A 286 -16.50 2.76 24.51
N PRO A 287 -17.75 2.66 25.04
CA PRO A 287 -18.87 2.11 24.30
C PRO A 287 -19.02 2.75 22.91
N ARG A 288 -19.22 1.91 21.90
CA ARG A 288 -19.21 2.30 20.48
C ARG A 288 -20.22 3.42 20.20
N GLU A 289 -21.39 3.36 20.81
CA GLU A 289 -22.50 4.29 20.61
C GLU A 289 -22.12 5.70 21.06
N ARG A 290 -21.39 5.81 22.19
CA ARG A 290 -20.90 7.11 22.69
C ARG A 290 -19.82 7.69 21.78
N SER A 291 -18.91 6.84 21.33
CA SER A 291 -17.84 7.21 20.41
C SER A 291 -18.42 7.68 19.07
N LEU A 292 -19.39 6.94 18.51
CA LEU A 292 -20.08 7.28 17.28
C LEU A 292 -20.84 8.60 17.41
N ALA A 293 -21.63 8.79 18.47
CA ALA A 293 -22.37 10.04 18.66
C ALA A 293 -21.44 11.28 18.73
N ALA A 294 -20.25 11.15 19.33
CA ALA A 294 -19.25 12.22 19.34
C ALA A 294 -18.66 12.48 17.95
N VAL A 295 -18.38 11.40 17.20
CA VAL A 295 -17.90 11.46 15.81
C VAL A 295 -18.92 12.15 14.90
N ILE A 296 -20.19 11.75 14.97
CA ILE A 296 -21.27 12.34 14.18
C ILE A 296 -21.37 13.84 14.45
N ARG A 297 -21.44 14.25 15.72
CA ARG A 297 -21.46 15.67 16.08
C ARG A 297 -20.27 16.45 15.54
N HIS A 298 -19.07 15.87 15.62
CA HIS A 298 -17.86 16.52 15.11
C HIS A 298 -17.86 16.66 13.59
N ILE A 299 -18.36 15.65 12.87
CA ILE A 299 -18.46 15.71 11.41
C ILE A 299 -19.50 16.76 11.00
N THR A 300 -20.67 16.79 11.65
CA THR A 300 -21.80 17.65 11.24
C THR A 300 -21.76 19.08 11.77
N ALA A 301 -20.97 19.36 12.81
CA ALA A 301 -20.74 20.71 13.31
C ALA A 301 -20.10 21.59 12.24
#